data_AF-A0A956EHQ6-F1
#
_entry.id   AF-A0A956EHQ6-F1
#
_cell.length_a   1.000
_cell.length_b   1.000
_cell.length_c   1.000
_cell.angle_alpha   90.00
_cell.angle_beta   90.00
_cell.angle_gamma   90.00
#
_symmetry.space_group_name_H-M   'P 1'
#
loop_
_entity.id
_entity.type
_entity.pdbx_description
1 polymer ?
#
loop_
_entity_poly.entity_id
_entity_poly.type
_entity_poly.pdbx_seq_one_letter_code
_entity_poly.pdbx_strand_id
1 'polypeptide(L)'
;MPDLDRNEAKLQTWNTVPFTDILVAMEQPIGNMGPLNLKYLKVPMDRPSLFALFSPGTFVATNVGRNAWKSLITNSSLQTNCNREGFNNAPRTRLGIFSNQENDCNTPDSYIGIGNLNAGCNNIPEARVGNMASCTPDNGDKSLVAFGVVFVR
;
A
#
# COMPACT_ATOMS: atom_id res chain seq x y z
N MET A 1 10.11 18.11 12.83
CA MET A 1 9.56 16.75 12.66
C MET A 1 8.89 16.69 11.29
N PRO A 2 8.74 15.50 10.67
CA PRO A 2 7.87 15.35 9.50
C PRO A 2 6.52 16.00 9.80
N ASP A 3 6.01 16.82 8.89
CA ASP A 3 4.68 17.39 9.05
C ASP A 3 3.66 16.26 8.87
N LEU A 4 2.92 15.95 9.94
CA LEU A 4 1.87 14.92 9.96
C LEU A 4 0.50 15.58 9.84
N ASP A 5 0.40 16.52 8.91
CA ASP A 5 -0.71 17.46 8.71
C ASP A 5 -1.60 17.10 7.52
N ARG A 6 -1.38 15.93 6.91
CA ARG A 6 -2.06 15.43 5.69
C ARG A 6 -1.65 16.14 4.41
N ASN A 7 -0.57 16.93 4.42
CA ASN A 7 0.04 17.42 3.19
C ASN A 7 1.01 16.39 2.62
N GLU A 8 0.91 16.14 1.32
CA GLU A 8 1.82 15.22 0.63
C GLU A 8 3.23 15.81 0.59
N ALA A 9 4.18 15.09 1.18
CA ALA A 9 5.57 15.52 1.22
C ALA A 9 6.52 14.34 1.02
N LYS A 10 7.66 14.61 0.38
CA LYS A 10 8.81 13.71 0.33
C LYS A 10 10.00 14.43 0.96
N LEU A 11 10.46 13.90 2.08
CA LEU A 11 11.52 14.53 2.88
C LEU A 11 12.91 14.11 2.41
N GLN A 12 13.93 14.89 2.76
CA GLN A 12 15.33 14.59 2.42
C GLN A 12 15.77 13.20 2.90
N THR A 13 15.21 12.72 4.00
CA THR A 13 15.44 11.38 4.56
C THR A 13 15.16 10.26 3.58
N TRP A 14 14.32 10.50 2.57
CA TRP A 14 14.08 9.58 1.46
C TRP A 14 15.38 9.11 0.79
N ASN A 15 16.37 10.00 0.65
CA ASN A 15 17.60 9.73 -0.10
C ASN A 15 18.74 9.16 0.76
N THR A 16 18.77 9.49 2.05
CA THR A 16 20.02 9.42 2.84
C THR A 16 19.99 8.53 4.07
N VAL A 17 18.82 8.03 4.51
CA VAL A 17 18.68 7.30 5.77
C VAL A 17 18.67 5.79 5.54
N PRO A 18 19.69 5.04 6.00
CA PRO A 18 19.65 3.58 6.04
C PRO A 18 18.62 3.10 7.06
N PHE A 19 18.05 1.93 6.82
CA PHE A 19 17.03 1.36 7.70
C PHE A 19 17.01 -0.16 7.61
N THR A 20 16.44 -0.76 8.64
CA THR A 20 16.21 -2.22 8.76
C THR A 20 14.73 -2.56 8.80
N ASP A 21 13.88 -1.57 9.07
CA ASP A 21 12.44 -1.70 9.08
C ASP A 21 11.76 -0.52 8.40
N ILE A 22 10.64 -0.80 7.75
CA ILE A 22 9.69 0.20 7.26
C ILE A 22 8.42 0.11 8.10
N LEU A 23 7.84 1.25 8.46
CA LEU A 23 6.46 1.32 8.96
C LEU A 23 5.58 1.96 7.89
N VAL A 24 4.73 1.15 7.29
CA VAL A 24 3.64 1.62 6.43
C VAL A 24 2.48 1.98 7.33
N ALA A 25 1.96 3.19 7.20
CA ALA A 25 0.84 3.66 7.99
C ALA A 25 -0.25 4.24 7.09
N MET A 26 -1.51 4.00 7.45
CA MET A 26 -2.65 4.55 6.73
C MET A 26 -3.69 5.11 7.69
N GLU A 27 -4.27 6.26 7.33
CA GLU A 27 -5.47 6.81 7.95
C GLU A 27 -6.67 6.62 7.02
N GLN A 28 -7.68 5.88 7.49
CA GLN A 28 -8.93 5.66 6.77
C GLN A 28 -10.09 5.51 7.79
N PRO A 29 -11.16 6.31 7.70
CA PRO A 29 -11.33 7.45 6.79
C PRO A 29 -10.35 8.59 7.10
N ILE A 30 -10.04 9.41 6.09
CA ILE A 30 -9.14 10.56 6.24
C ILE A 30 -9.79 11.60 7.16
N GLY A 31 -9.06 12.04 8.19
CA GLY A 31 -9.51 13.08 9.11
C GLY A 31 -9.35 14.48 8.53
N ASN A 32 -10.00 15.48 9.13
CA ASN A 32 -9.92 16.88 8.67
C ASN A 32 -9.14 17.80 9.62
N MET A 33 -8.94 17.39 10.87
CA MET A 33 -8.25 18.17 11.91
C MET A 33 -7.61 17.24 12.94
N GLY A 34 -6.63 17.76 13.67
CA GLY A 34 -5.96 17.02 14.73
C GLY A 34 -4.94 15.99 14.22
N PRO A 35 -4.37 15.19 15.12
CA PRO A 35 -3.34 14.21 14.77
C PRO A 35 -3.90 13.14 13.81
N LEU A 36 -3.02 12.53 13.01
CA LEU A 36 -3.37 11.40 12.16
C LEU A 36 -3.81 10.20 13.01
N ASN A 37 -4.94 9.59 12.68
CA ASN A 37 -5.38 8.32 13.25
C ASN A 37 -4.87 7.15 12.39
N LEU A 38 -3.60 6.81 12.58
CA LEU A 38 -2.89 5.83 11.77
C LEU A 38 -3.03 4.40 12.29
N LYS A 39 -3.25 3.47 11.36
CA LYS A 39 -2.93 2.05 11.55
C LYS A 39 -1.59 1.73 10.94
N TYR A 40 -0.81 0.88 11.59
CA TYR A 40 0.59 0.63 11.23
C TYR A 40 0.82 -0.82 10.83
N LEU A 41 1.69 -1.00 9.84
CA LEU A 41 2.24 -2.27 9.40
C LEU A 41 3.75 -2.16 9.39
N LYS A 42 4.40 -3.00 10.20
CA LYS A 42 5.85 -3.14 10.21
C LYS A 42 6.29 -4.12 9.12
N VAL A 43 7.22 -3.69 8.28
CA VAL A 43 7.79 -4.47 7.18
C VAL A 43 9.31 -4.53 7.35
N PRO A 44 9.89 -5.70 7.71
CA PRO A 44 11.34 -5.87 7.76
C PRO A 44 11.95 -5.68 6.37
N MET A 45 12.95 -4.81 6.26
CA MET A 45 13.62 -4.50 5.00
C MET A 45 14.94 -3.77 5.28
N ASP A 46 16.06 -4.36 4.89
CA ASP A 46 17.38 -3.74 5.04
C ASP A 46 17.81 -3.07 3.72
N ARG A 47 17.92 -1.73 3.73
CA ARG A 47 18.35 -0.94 2.57
C ARG A 47 19.11 0.32 2.98
N PRO A 48 20.01 0.82 2.10
CA PRO A 48 20.73 2.08 2.34
C PRO A 48 19.85 3.35 2.38
N SER A 49 18.71 3.33 1.68
CA SER A 49 17.69 4.41 1.71
C SER A 49 16.42 3.99 0.96
N LEU A 50 15.33 4.74 1.16
CA LEU A 50 14.09 4.50 0.39
C LEU A 50 14.34 4.76 -1.10
N PHE A 51 15.16 5.76 -1.43
CA PHE A 51 15.61 5.97 -2.81
C PHE A 51 16.27 4.72 -3.38
N ALA A 52 17.23 4.11 -2.67
CA ALA A 52 17.90 2.89 -3.13
C ALA A 52 16.95 1.68 -3.26
N LEU A 53 15.88 1.62 -2.46
CA LEU A 53 14.85 0.60 -2.57
C LEU A 53 13.93 0.79 -3.79
N PHE A 54 13.49 2.03 -4.04
CA PHE A 54 12.48 2.32 -5.06
C PHE A 54 13.04 2.66 -6.44
N SER A 55 14.24 3.23 -6.53
CA SER A 55 14.83 3.74 -7.78
C SER A 55 15.17 2.68 -8.82
N PRO A 56 15.56 1.43 -8.47
CA PRO A 56 15.80 0.41 -9.49
C PRO A 56 14.54 0.06 -10.29
N GLY A 57 13.35 0.39 -9.76
CA GLY A 57 12.07 0.08 -10.41
C GLY A 57 11.74 -1.41 -10.46
N THR A 58 12.59 -2.26 -9.88
CA THR A 58 12.42 -3.71 -9.84
C THR A 58 11.61 -4.14 -8.63
N PHE A 59 10.81 -5.18 -8.80
CA PHE A 59 10.04 -5.79 -7.72
C PHE A 59 10.94 -6.24 -6.56
N VAL A 60 10.55 -5.90 -5.34
CA VAL A 60 11.17 -6.42 -4.11
C VAL A 60 10.06 -6.95 -3.22
N ALA A 61 10.09 -8.26 -2.95
CA ALA A 61 9.06 -8.92 -2.15
C ALA A 61 9.11 -8.50 -0.68
N THR A 62 7.95 -8.52 -0.04
CA THR A 62 7.80 -8.57 1.41
C THR A 62 7.22 -9.92 1.82
N ASN A 63 7.20 -10.22 3.12
CA ASN A 63 6.65 -11.47 3.64
C ASN A 63 5.87 -11.24 4.94
N VAL A 64 5.09 -10.16 5.00
CA VAL A 64 4.28 -9.83 6.19
C VAL A 64 2.89 -10.44 6.11
N GLY A 65 2.45 -10.86 4.93
CA GLY A 65 1.24 -11.61 4.68
C GLY A 65 0.00 -10.74 4.45
N ARG A 66 -0.97 -11.32 3.72
CA ARG A 66 -2.26 -10.70 3.35
C ARG A 66 -2.99 -10.06 4.53
N ASN A 67 -3.09 -10.77 5.64
CA ASN A 67 -3.81 -10.27 6.82
C ASN A 67 -3.17 -9.00 7.41
N ALA A 68 -1.84 -8.89 7.35
CA ALA A 68 -1.13 -7.72 7.83
C ALA A 68 -1.45 -6.49 6.98
N TRP A 69 -1.49 -6.64 5.65
CA TRP A 69 -1.97 -5.59 4.75
C TRP A 69 -3.44 -5.22 4.96
N LYS A 70 -4.33 -6.20 5.12
CA LYS A 70 -5.76 -5.95 5.41
C LYS A 70 -5.96 -5.19 6.72
N SER A 71 -5.05 -5.33 7.68
CA SER A 71 -5.13 -4.67 8.98
C SER A 71 -5.02 -3.14 8.90
N LEU A 72 -4.36 -2.59 7.86
CA LEU A 72 -4.19 -1.15 7.64
C LEU A 72 -5.51 -0.40 7.43
N ILE A 73 -6.56 -1.07 6.94
CA ILE A 73 -7.85 -0.45 6.63
C ILE A 73 -8.98 -1.35 7.15
N THR A 74 -9.81 -0.82 8.05
CA THR A 74 -11.00 -1.53 8.54
C THR A 74 -11.93 -1.84 7.37
N ASN A 75 -12.50 -3.05 7.34
CA ASN A 75 -13.41 -3.50 6.27
C ASN A 75 -12.79 -3.48 4.86
N SER A 76 -11.47 -3.57 4.75
CA SER A 76 -10.80 -3.77 3.48
C SER A 76 -11.20 -5.10 2.82
N SER A 77 -11.07 -5.14 1.51
CA SER A 77 -11.44 -6.27 0.66
C SER A 77 -10.32 -6.57 -0.30
N LEU A 78 -10.10 -7.84 -0.63
CA LEU A 78 -9.15 -8.27 -1.64
C LEU A 78 -9.70 -9.53 -2.32
N GLN A 79 -9.40 -9.74 -3.59
CA GLN A 79 -9.67 -11.04 -4.23
C GLN A 79 -8.73 -12.11 -3.66
N THR A 80 -9.03 -13.39 -3.83
CA THR A 80 -8.44 -14.46 -3.00
C THR A 80 -7.05 -14.92 -3.42
N ASN A 81 -6.69 -14.74 -4.69
CA ASN A 81 -5.50 -15.33 -5.31
C ASN A 81 -4.39 -14.30 -5.56
N CYS A 82 -3.26 -14.79 -6.08
CA CYS A 82 -1.99 -14.11 -6.27
C CYS A 82 -1.30 -13.61 -4.99
N ASN A 83 -1.95 -12.73 -4.21
CA ASN A 83 -1.43 -12.19 -2.94
C ASN A 83 0.01 -11.64 -3.00
N ARG A 84 0.44 -11.13 -4.16
CA ARG A 84 1.82 -10.63 -4.33
C ARG A 84 1.96 -9.33 -3.56
N GLU A 85 2.91 -9.29 -2.64
CA GLU A 85 3.20 -8.14 -1.79
C GLU A 85 4.63 -7.62 -1.96
N GLY A 86 4.79 -6.31 -1.82
CA GLY A 86 6.10 -5.67 -1.71
C GLY A 86 6.19 -4.32 -2.42
N PHE A 87 7.41 -4.02 -2.89
CA PHE A 87 7.78 -2.75 -3.52
C PHE A 87 7.86 -2.90 -5.04
N ASN A 88 7.56 -1.82 -5.77
CA ASN A 88 7.54 -1.79 -7.24
C ASN A 88 6.77 -2.97 -7.83
N ASN A 89 5.60 -3.25 -7.27
CA ASN A 89 4.73 -4.34 -7.65
C ASN A 89 3.99 -3.98 -8.96
N ALA A 90 4.75 -3.96 -10.04
CA ALA A 90 4.28 -3.56 -11.36
C ALA A 90 3.21 -4.54 -11.90
N PRO A 91 2.22 -4.05 -12.66
CA PRO A 91 2.04 -2.65 -13.06
C PRO A 91 1.25 -1.79 -12.05
N ARG A 92 0.85 -2.34 -10.89
CA ARG A 92 -0.28 -1.76 -10.14
C ARG A 92 0.06 -1.02 -8.86
N THR A 93 1.06 -1.42 -8.08
CA THR A 93 1.25 -0.87 -6.72
C THR A 93 2.71 -0.56 -6.42
N ARG A 94 3.02 0.67 -6.00
CA ARG A 94 4.40 1.04 -5.61
C ARG A 94 4.83 0.38 -4.31
N LEU A 95 3.96 0.31 -3.33
CA LEU A 95 4.16 -0.40 -2.06
C LEU A 95 2.84 -0.97 -1.58
N GLY A 96 2.72 -2.28 -1.46
CA GLY A 96 1.47 -2.90 -1.04
C GLY A 96 1.32 -4.34 -1.48
N ILE A 97 0.11 -4.84 -1.35
CA ILE A 97 -0.35 -6.13 -1.85
C ILE A 97 -1.35 -5.91 -2.99
N PHE A 98 -1.29 -6.76 -4.01
CA PHE A 98 -2.38 -6.91 -4.96
C PHE A 98 -2.84 -8.36 -5.03
N SER A 99 -4.07 -8.55 -5.50
CA SER A 99 -4.70 -9.86 -5.61
C SER A 99 -5.68 -9.90 -6.77
N ASN A 100 -6.00 -11.10 -7.20
CA ASN A 100 -6.98 -11.41 -8.24
C ASN A 100 -7.77 -12.68 -7.91
N GLN A 101 -8.58 -13.13 -8.86
CA GLN A 101 -9.39 -14.35 -8.77
C GLN A 101 -8.88 -15.47 -9.70
N GLU A 102 -7.94 -15.19 -10.60
CA GLU A 102 -7.34 -16.20 -11.49
C GLU A 102 -6.30 -17.07 -10.77
N ASN A 103 -5.78 -18.08 -11.49
CA ASN A 103 -4.71 -18.98 -11.02
C ASN A 103 -3.30 -18.41 -11.27
N ASP A 104 -3.19 -17.17 -11.73
CA ASP A 104 -1.93 -16.47 -12.00
C ASP A 104 -1.94 -15.07 -11.34
N CYS A 105 -0.93 -14.24 -11.64
CA CYS A 105 -0.78 -12.88 -11.11
C CYS A 105 -0.86 -11.80 -12.20
N ASN A 106 -1.44 -12.10 -13.37
CA ASN A 106 -1.37 -11.23 -14.55
C ASN A 106 -2.46 -10.16 -14.57
N THR A 107 -3.61 -10.42 -13.93
CA THR A 107 -4.79 -9.55 -13.92
C THR A 107 -5.24 -9.12 -12.51
N PRO A 108 -4.41 -8.40 -11.72
CA PRO A 108 -4.76 -8.01 -10.35
C PRO A 108 -5.84 -6.94 -10.18
N ASP A 109 -7.10 -7.30 -9.93
CA ASP A 109 -8.22 -6.35 -9.83
C ASP A 109 -8.59 -5.93 -8.39
N SER A 110 -7.66 -6.17 -7.46
CA SER A 110 -7.73 -5.66 -6.10
C SER A 110 -6.34 -5.37 -5.50
N TYR A 111 -6.26 -4.37 -4.63
CA TYR A 111 -5.02 -3.96 -3.96
C TYR A 111 -5.26 -3.25 -2.62
N ILE A 112 -4.23 -3.29 -1.77
CA ILE A 112 -4.05 -2.40 -0.61
C ILE A 112 -2.64 -1.85 -0.68
N GLY A 113 -2.47 -0.54 -0.73
CA GLY A 113 -1.13 0.03 -0.87
C GLY A 113 -1.07 1.53 -1.08
N ILE A 114 0.15 1.98 -1.39
CA ILE A 114 0.51 3.35 -1.76
C ILE A 114 0.99 3.35 -3.21
N GLY A 115 0.55 4.36 -3.97
CA GLY A 115 0.89 4.51 -5.38
C GLY A 115 0.23 3.43 -6.24
N ASN A 116 -1.06 3.19 -6.01
CA ASN A 116 -1.84 2.23 -6.79
C ASN A 116 -2.30 2.83 -8.13
N LEU A 117 -2.40 1.97 -9.13
CA LEU A 117 -2.84 2.26 -10.49
C LEU A 117 -3.86 1.21 -10.94
N ASN A 118 -4.70 1.60 -11.90
CA ASN A 118 -5.74 0.82 -12.57
C ASN A 118 -7.07 0.72 -11.81
N ALA A 119 -8.14 0.90 -12.58
CA ALA A 119 -9.51 0.70 -12.16
C ALA A 119 -9.82 -0.79 -12.11
N GLY A 120 -10.68 -1.19 -11.18
CA GLY A 120 -11.21 -2.54 -11.13
C GLY A 120 -12.26 -2.80 -12.22
N CYS A 121 -12.98 -3.92 -12.09
CA CYS A 121 -14.21 -4.13 -12.85
C CYS A 121 -15.21 -2.98 -12.61
N ASN A 122 -16.18 -2.84 -13.53
CA ASN A 122 -17.39 -2.02 -13.33
C ASN A 122 -17.12 -0.54 -13.04
N ASN A 123 -15.98 0.00 -13.49
CA ASN A 123 -15.59 1.40 -13.28
C ASN A 123 -15.54 1.84 -11.81
N ILE A 124 -15.16 0.93 -10.90
CA ILE A 124 -14.95 1.30 -9.50
C ILE A 124 -13.82 2.33 -9.40
N PRO A 125 -14.00 3.44 -8.64
CA PRO A 125 -12.98 4.47 -8.50
C PRO A 125 -11.66 3.93 -7.94
N GLU A 126 -10.56 4.37 -8.54
CA GLU A 126 -9.21 4.01 -8.09
C GLU A 126 -8.89 4.62 -6.72
N ALA A 127 -8.18 3.88 -5.87
CA ALA A 127 -7.64 4.38 -4.61
C ALA A 127 -6.11 4.45 -4.71
N ARG A 128 -5.58 5.61 -5.12
CA ARG A 128 -4.12 5.86 -5.26
C ARG A 128 -3.35 5.48 -3.99
N VAL A 129 -3.96 5.74 -2.85
CA VAL A 129 -3.56 5.22 -1.55
C VAL A 129 -4.80 4.63 -0.90
N GLY A 130 -4.67 3.42 -0.37
CA GLY A 130 -5.73 2.74 0.34
C GLY A 130 -6.10 1.39 -0.30
N ASN A 131 -7.39 1.06 -0.29
CA ASN A 131 -7.91 -0.22 -0.75
C ASN A 131 -8.86 -0.06 -1.93
N MET A 132 -8.65 -0.84 -2.99
CA MET A 132 -9.65 -1.06 -4.03
C MET A 132 -9.81 -2.56 -4.24
N ALA A 133 -11.05 -3.02 -4.35
CA ALA A 133 -11.33 -4.39 -4.74
C ALA A 133 -12.63 -4.47 -5.51
N SER A 134 -12.61 -5.29 -6.56
CA SER A 134 -13.72 -5.51 -7.46
C SER A 134 -13.66 -6.95 -7.97
N CYS A 135 -14.59 -7.36 -8.83
CA CYS A 135 -14.56 -8.67 -9.50
C CYS A 135 -14.53 -9.85 -8.50
N THR A 136 -15.57 -9.98 -7.66
CA THR A 136 -15.70 -11.05 -6.64
C THR A 136 -14.63 -11.09 -5.54
N PRO A 137 -14.41 -9.97 -4.81
CA PRO A 137 -13.45 -9.96 -3.71
C PRO A 137 -14.05 -10.51 -2.39
N ASP A 138 -13.19 -10.79 -1.42
CA ASP A 138 -13.55 -11.52 -0.19
C ASP A 138 -14.46 -10.77 0.79
N ASN A 139 -14.65 -9.46 0.61
CA ASN A 139 -15.50 -8.62 1.47
C ASN A 139 -16.32 -7.63 0.64
N GLY A 140 -16.75 -8.06 -0.55
CA GLY A 140 -17.50 -7.25 -1.51
C GLY A 140 -16.67 -6.12 -2.11
N ASP A 141 -17.27 -5.44 -3.09
CA ASP A 141 -16.61 -4.38 -3.83
C ASP A 141 -16.29 -3.18 -2.91
N LYS A 142 -15.07 -2.65 -3.00
CA LYS A 142 -14.55 -1.55 -2.17
C LYS A 142 -13.76 -0.54 -3.00
N SER A 143 -13.94 0.73 -2.65
CA SER A 143 -13.03 1.83 -2.98
C SER A 143 -12.89 2.69 -1.72
N LEU A 144 -11.80 2.48 -0.99
CA LEU A 144 -11.51 3.11 0.31
C LEU A 144 -10.21 3.89 0.18
N VAL A 145 -10.34 5.18 -0.10
CA VAL A 145 -9.20 6.11 -0.16
C VAL A 145 -8.68 6.38 1.25
N ALA A 146 -7.36 6.39 1.40
CA ALA A 146 -6.66 6.62 2.65
C ALA A 146 -5.53 7.65 2.48
N PHE A 147 -5.10 8.25 3.59
CA PHE A 147 -3.84 8.99 3.63
C PHE A 147 -2.72 8.03 4.06
N GLY A 148 -1.60 8.02 3.34
CA GLY A 148 -0.51 7.05 3.54
C GLY A 148 0.77 7.70 4.01
N VAL A 149 1.44 7.08 4.97
CA VAL A 149 2.74 7.52 5.49
C VAL A 149 3.71 6.34 5.49
N VAL A 150 4.97 6.62 5.15
CA VAL A 150 6.05 5.62 5.16
C VAL A 150 7.16 6.14 6.07
N PHE A 151 7.38 5.47 7.19
CA PHE A 151 8.51 5.73 8.08
C PHE A 151 9.58 4.66 7.92
N VAL A 152 10.80 5.00 8.30
CA VAL A 152 11.94 4.08 8.31
C VAL A 152 12.62 4.10 9.67
N ARG A 153 13.16 2.95 10.09
CA ARG A 153 13.90 2.79 11.35
C ARG A 153 15.12 1.89 11.17
#